data_AF-A0A820NQ68-F1
#
_entry.id   AF-A0A820NQ68-F1
#
_cell.length_a   1.000
_cell.length_b   1.000
_cell.length_c   1.000
_cell.angle_alpha   90.00
_cell.angle_beta   90.00
_cell.angle_gamma   90.00
#
_symmetry.space_group_name_H-M   'P 1'
#
loop_
_entity.id
_entity.type
_entity.pdbx_description
1 polymer ?
#
loop_
_entity_poly.entity_id
_entity_poly.type
_entity_poly.pdbx_seq_one_letter_code
_entity_poly.pdbx_strand_id
1 'polypeptide(L)' 'MFFPSEYPVTKDNMNYTVVIAGGVLILAGAYWIISARHWFVGPKRTDADPTPLPPGHVASEDNTIRDVPSDGAASRV' A
#
# COMPACT_ATOMS: atom_id res chain seq x y z
N MET A 1 -40.83 2.51 -4.97
CA MET A 1 -41.33 2.08 -6.29
C MET A 1 -40.26 1.28 -7.02
N PHE A 2 -40.18 -0.02 -6.75
CA PHE A 2 -39.29 -0.95 -7.48
C PHE A 2 -40.08 -1.96 -8.33
N PHE A 3 -41.40 -2.02 -8.14
CA PHE A 3 -42.34 -2.92 -8.82
C PHE A 3 -43.22 -2.12 -9.80
N PRO A 4 -43.64 -2.73 -10.93
CA PRO A 4 -44.53 -2.10 -11.90
C PRO A 4 -45.90 -1.82 -11.27
N SER A 5 -46.45 -0.62 -11.52
CA SER A 5 -47.75 -0.19 -10.99
C SER A 5 -48.94 -0.65 -11.83
N GLU A 6 -48.68 -1.12 -13.06
CA GLU A 6 -49.72 -1.48 -14.03
C GLU A 6 -49.37 -2.80 -14.74
N TYR A 7 -50.40 -3.62 -15.01
CA TYR A 7 -50.33 -4.87 -15.76
C TYR A 7 -51.23 -4.78 -17.00
N PRO A 8 -50.85 -5.38 -18.14
CA PRO A 8 -49.62 -6.14 -18.39
C PRO A 8 -48.38 -5.24 -18.52
N VAL A 9 -47.21 -5.75 -18.11
CA VAL A 9 -45.94 -5.01 -18.23
C VAL A 9 -45.51 -4.97 -19.69
N THR A 10 -45.50 -3.78 -20.28
CA THR A 10 -45.01 -3.54 -21.64
C THR A 10 -43.66 -2.85 -21.60
N LYS A 11 -43.01 -2.72 -22.77
CA LYS A 11 -41.72 -2.03 -22.85
C LYS A 11 -41.84 -0.59 -22.31
N ASP A 12 -42.97 0.06 -22.55
CA ASP A 12 -43.18 1.46 -22.19
C ASP A 12 -43.49 1.68 -20.70
N ASN A 13 -43.98 0.68 -19.96
CA ASN A 13 -44.34 0.84 -18.53
C ASN A 13 -43.34 0.24 -17.53
N MET A 14 -42.26 -0.40 -18.00
CA MET A 14 -41.27 -1.00 -17.10
C MET A 14 -40.47 0.06 -16.33
N ASN A 15 -40.01 -0.29 -15.13
CA ASN A 15 -39.20 0.61 -14.30
C ASN A 15 -37.75 0.71 -14.84
N TYR A 16 -37.43 1.84 -15.47
CA TYR A 16 -36.09 2.11 -16.04
C TYR A 16 -35.05 2.62 -15.04
N THR A 17 -35.40 2.78 -13.77
CA THR A 17 -34.52 3.37 -12.75
C THR A 17 -33.23 2.55 -12.58
N VAL A 18 -33.31 1.22 -12.68
CA VAL A 18 -32.13 0.33 -12.59
C VAL A 18 -31.17 0.53 -13.76
N VAL A 19 -31.70 0.75 -14.98
CA VAL A 19 -30.88 1.00 -16.18
C VAL A 19 -30.12 2.31 -16.04
N ILE A 20 -30.82 3.36 -15.58
CA ILE A 20 -30.20 4.67 -15.33
C ILE A 20 -29.14 4.55 -14.22
N ALA A 21 -29.45 3.86 -13.13
CA ALA A 21 -28.50 3.65 -12.03
C ALA A 21 -27.24 2.90 -12.48
N GLY A 22 -27.39 1.85 -13.29
CA GLY A 22 -26.27 1.14 -13.91
C GLY A 22 -25.42 2.05 -14.79
N GLY A 23 -26.05 2.88 -15.63
CA GLY A 23 -25.35 3.88 -16.45
C GLY A 23 -24.54 4.88 -15.60
N VAL A 24 -25.12 5.39 -14.52
CA VAL A 24 -24.44 6.32 -13.59
C VAL A 24 -23.25 5.64 -12.91
N LEU A 25 -23.40 4.39 -12.44
CA LEU A 25 -22.30 3.63 -11.83
C LEU A 25 -21.14 3.42 -12.79
N ILE A 26 -21.42 3.11 -14.07
CA ILE A 26 -20.39 2.96 -15.10
C ILE A 26 -19.68 4.28 -15.35
N LEU A 27 -20.43 5.39 -15.50
CA LEU A 27 -19.85 6.71 -15.72
C LEU A 27 -19.00 7.17 -14.52
N ALA A 28 -19.50 6.98 -13.30
CA ALA A 28 -18.77 7.31 -12.08
C ALA A 28 -17.51 6.45 -11.93
N GLY A 29 -17.60 5.14 -12.20
CA GLY A 29 -16.47 4.23 -12.19
C GLY A 29 -15.42 4.59 -13.25
N ALA A 30 -15.85 4.91 -14.47
CA ALA A 30 -14.97 5.36 -15.55
C ALA A 30 -14.25 6.68 -15.19
N TYR A 31 -15.00 7.65 -14.66
CA TYR A 31 -14.42 8.91 -14.18
C TYR A 31 -13.38 8.66 -13.07
N TRP A 32 -13.70 7.80 -12.11
CA TRP A 32 -12.77 7.45 -11.04
C TRP A 32 -11.51 6.78 -11.56
N ILE A 33 -11.60 5.81 -12.48
CA ILE A 33 -10.43 5.13 -13.08
C ILE A 33 -9.51 6.13 -13.78
N ILE A 34 -10.08 7.06 -14.56
CA ILE A 34 -9.30 8.09 -15.26
C ILE A 34 -8.64 9.06 -14.27
N SER A 35 -9.36 9.42 -13.22
CA SER A 35 -8.88 10.37 -12.21
C SER A 35 -7.82 9.75 -11.30
N ALA A 36 -8.02 8.51 -10.83
CA ALA A 36 -7.25 7.86 -9.77
C ALA A 36 -5.73 7.89 -9.97
N ARG A 37 -5.25 7.78 -11.22
CA ARG A 37 -3.82 7.85 -11.56
C ARG A 37 -3.15 9.20 -11.26
N HIS A 38 -3.92 10.28 -11.08
CA HIS A 38 -3.38 11.63 -10.82
C HIS A 38 -3.21 11.91 -9.33
N TRP A 39 -3.97 11.23 -8.47
CA TRP A 39 -4.00 11.51 -7.04
C TRP A 39 -3.14 10.55 -6.22
N PHE A 40 -2.73 9.43 -6.81
CA PHE A 40 -1.88 8.47 -6.13
C PHE A 40 -0.41 8.89 -6.18
N VAL A 41 0.08 9.44 -5.07
CA VAL A 41 1.52 9.64 -4.83
C VAL A 41 2.01 8.41 -4.05
N GLY A 42 2.82 7.57 -4.71
CA GLY A 42 3.40 6.39 -4.07
C GLY A 42 4.31 6.76 -2.88
N PRO A 43 4.53 5.82 -1.94
CA PRO A 43 5.39 6.05 -0.78
C PRO A 43 6.81 6.39 -1.24
N LYS A 44 7.29 7.57 -0.83
CA LYS A 44 8.68 7.99 -1.05
C LYS A 44 9.55 7.22 -0.06
N ARG A 45 10.53 6.47 -0.58
CA ARG A 45 11.55 5.84 0.27
C ARG A 45 12.50 6.92 0.78
N THR A 46 12.66 7.02 2.10
CA THR A 46 13.74 7.79 2.72
C THR A 46 15.01 6.93 2.71
N ASP A 47 15.50 6.56 1.53
CA ASP A 47 16.77 5.84 1.37
C ASP A 47 17.84 6.83 0.90
N ALA A 48 17.94 7.99 1.55
CA ALA A 48 19.05 8.93 1.43
C ALA A 48 18.74 10.11 2.35
N ASP A 49 18.75 9.86 3.65
CA ASP A 49 19.05 10.93 4.57
C ASP A 49 20.57 10.94 4.77
N PRO A 50 21.33 11.86 4.12
CA PRO A 50 22.73 12.05 4.43
C PRO A 50 22.92 12.78 5.77
N THR A 51 21.89 12.89 6.61
CA THR A 51 22.01 13.43 7.97
C THR A 51 23.19 12.74 8.65
N PRO A 52 24.26 13.49 8.97
CA PRO A 52 25.33 12.98 9.80
C PRO A 52 24.69 12.53 11.10
N LEU A 53 24.81 11.24 11.41
CA LEU A 53 24.29 10.69 12.65
C LEU A 53 24.80 11.56 13.82
N PRO A 54 23.95 11.89 14.81
CA PRO A 54 24.38 12.69 15.95
C PRO A 54 25.64 12.07 16.59
N PRO A 55 26.65 12.87 16.95
CA PRO A 55 27.91 12.37 17.49
C PRO A 55 27.64 11.77 18.87
N GLY A 56 27.41 10.46 18.94
CA GLY A 56 27.11 9.78 20.20
C GLY A 56 26.61 8.35 20.10
N HIS A 57 26.19 7.90 18.92
CA HIS A 57 25.77 6.50 18.70
C HIS A 57 26.57 5.88 17.55
N VAL A 58 27.90 5.91 17.65
CA VAL A 58 28.73 4.97 16.91
C VAL A 58 28.39 3.58 17.46
N ALA A 59 27.96 2.67 16.57
CA ALA A 59 27.85 1.27 16.91
C ALA A 59 29.23 0.81 17.40
N SER A 60 29.37 0.66 18.71
CA SER A 60 30.53 0.01 19.30
C SER A 60 30.49 -1.44 18.80
N GLU A 61 31.31 -1.75 17.81
CA GLU A 61 31.66 -3.12 17.46
C GLU A 61 32.22 -3.78 18.72
N ASP A 62 31.38 -4.54 19.42
CA ASP A 62 31.80 -5.45 20.47
C ASP A 62 32.51 -6.64 19.80
N ASN A 63 33.78 -6.44 19.47
CA ASN A 63 34.68 -7.45 18.93
C ASN A 63 35.50 -8.15 20.03
N THR A 64 35.23 -7.84 21.31
CA THR A 64 35.89 -8.44 22.49
C THR A 64 35.74 -9.96 22.58
N ILE A 65 34.77 -10.54 21.86
CA ILE A 65 34.51 -11.98 21.86
C ILE A 65 35.30 -12.73 20.75
N ARG A 66 35.89 -12.02 19.78
CA ARG A 66 36.60 -12.65 18.65
C ARG A 66 38.11 -12.83 18.86
N ASP A 67 38.66 -12.26 19.94
CA ASP A 67 40.10 -12.27 20.22
C ASP A 67 40.51 -13.30 21.29
N VAL A 68 39.76 -14.38 21.49
CA VAL A 68 40.22 -15.52 22.32
C VAL A 68 40.98 -16.50 21.41
N PRO A 69 42.32 -16.59 21.49
CA PRO A 69 43.07 -17.54 20.69
C PRO A 69 42.82 -18.94 21.24
N SER A 70 42.03 -19.73 20.52
CA SER A 70 42.07 -21.18 20.61
C SER A 70 43.32 -21.64 19.86
N ASP A 71 44.47 -21.77 20.54
CA ASP A 71 45.53 -22.74 20.23
C ASP A 71 46.79 -22.56 21.11
N GLY A 72 46.95 -23.47 22.08
CA GLY A 72 48.23 -24.06 22.46
C GLY A 72 49.33 -23.21 23.10
N ALA A 73 49.34 -23.12 24.43
CA ALA A 73 50.57 -22.91 25.20
C ALA A 73 50.66 -23.89 26.39
N ALA A 74 50.81 -25.17 26.07
CA ALA A 74 51.59 -26.07 26.90
C ALA A 74 53.08 -25.80 26.61
N SER A 75 53.83 -25.17 27.53
CA SER A 75 55.29 -25.35 27.72
C SER A 75 55.83 -24.36 28.76
N ARG A 76 56.47 -24.87 29.82
CA ARG A 76 57.40 -24.19 30.77
C ARG A 76 56.69 -23.29 31.80
N VAL A 77 56.75 -23.53 33.11
CA VAL A 77 57.86 -23.93 34.00
C VAL A 77 57.30 -24.75 35.17
#